data_AF-A0A7W8RW42-F1
#
_entry.id   AF-A0A7W8RW42-F1
#
_cell.length_a   1.000
_cell.length_b   1.000
_cell.length_c   1.000
_cell.angle_alpha   90.00
_cell.angle_beta   90.00
_cell.angle_gamma   90.00
#
_symmetry.space_group_name_H-M   'P 1'
#
loop_
_entity.id
_entity.type
_entity.pdbx_description
1 polymer ?
#
loop_
_entity_poly.entity_id
_entity_poly.type
_entity_poly.pdbx_seq_one_letter_code
_entity_poly.pdbx_strand_id
1 'polypeptide(L)'
;MCTIHKTLRIVHNPERTAIAAKTIIVRRRRRKQVTALEARRAFTAIESDDDDLEAQIGTILSYPHVFGRQYWTVVRGASIGPVLWRDALESFVRETREKNGALRNEPIPVYAENSLAMFLRDAAKN
;
A
#
# COMPACT_ATOMS: atom_id res chain seq x y z
N MET A 1 17.75 0.25 3.25
CA MET A 1 17.90 0.60 4.70
C MET A 1 16.63 0.25 5.46
N CYS A 2 16.65 -0.14 6.75
CA CYS A 2 15.44 -0.53 7.49
C CYS A 2 14.86 0.65 8.29
N THR A 3 13.63 1.06 7.99
CA THR A 3 12.96 2.19 8.66
C THR A 3 12.17 1.70 9.87
N ILE A 4 12.48 2.24 11.05
CA ILE A 4 11.78 1.92 12.30
C ILE A 4 10.72 2.99 12.56
N HIS A 5 9.45 2.61 12.41
CA HIS A 5 8.33 3.46 12.83
C HIS A 5 8.07 3.20 14.32
N LYS A 6 8.89 3.83 15.19
CA LYS A 6 8.92 3.58 16.65
C LYS A 6 7.55 3.77 17.31
N THR A 7 6.78 4.77 16.89
CA THR A 7 5.44 5.05 17.41
C THR A 7 4.43 3.95 17.05
N LEU A 8 4.62 3.32 15.89
CA LEU A 8 3.68 2.36 15.28
C LEU A 8 4.10 0.91 15.51
N ARG A 9 5.21 0.69 16.25
CA ARG A 9 5.77 -0.62 16.56
C ARG A 9 6.01 -1.47 15.29
N ILE A 10 6.44 -0.84 14.20
CA ILE A 10 6.70 -1.49 12.91
C ILE A 10 8.18 -1.34 12.53
N VAL A 11 8.79 -2.45 12.13
CA VAL A 11 10.09 -2.53 11.48
C VAL A 11 9.85 -2.86 10.01
N HIS A 12 10.05 -1.88 9.12
CA HIS A 12 9.83 -2.07 7.69
C HIS A 12 11.14 -2.38 6.95
N ASN A 13 11.11 -3.39 6.07
CA ASN A 13 12.23 -3.71 5.18
C ASN A 13 11.85 -3.40 3.72
N PRO A 14 12.15 -2.19 3.22
CA PRO A 14 11.72 -1.74 1.90
C PRO A 14 12.30 -2.57 0.76
N GLU A 15 13.57 -2.97 0.86
CA GLU A 15 14.24 -3.80 -0.15
C GLU A 15 13.56 -5.17 -0.29
N ARG A 16 13.26 -5.82 0.85
CA ARG A 16 12.55 -7.11 0.82
C ARG A 16 11.11 -6.96 0.34
N THR A 17 10.44 -5.85 0.65
CA THR A 17 9.11 -5.54 0.10
C THR A 17 9.17 -5.40 -1.42
N ALA A 18 10.11 -4.61 -1.94
CA ALA A 18 10.29 -4.42 -3.39
C ALA A 18 10.60 -5.75 -4.10
N ILE A 19 11.48 -6.59 -3.54
CA ILE A 19 11.79 -7.92 -4.08
C ILE A 19 10.54 -8.80 -4.11
N ALA A 20 9.76 -8.82 -3.02
CA ALA A 20 8.53 -9.59 -2.93
C ALA A 20 7.49 -9.12 -3.98
N ALA A 21 7.30 -7.80 -4.12
CA ALA A 21 6.40 -7.21 -5.10
C ALA A 21 6.83 -7.57 -6.54
N LYS A 22 8.10 -7.36 -6.89
CA LYS A 22 8.65 -7.74 -8.21
C LYS A 22 8.48 -9.23 -8.51
N THR A 23 8.69 -10.08 -7.51
CA THR A 23 8.47 -11.54 -7.64
C THR A 23 7.02 -11.88 -7.96
N ILE A 24 6.06 -11.21 -7.31
CA ILE A 24 4.62 -11.40 -7.58
C ILE A 24 4.29 -10.96 -9.02
N ILE A 25 4.78 -9.79 -9.45
CA ILE A 25 4.57 -9.29 -10.82
C ILE A 25 5.05 -10.31 -11.85
N VAL A 26 6.31 -10.78 -11.72
CA VAL A 26 6.91 -11.76 -12.62
C VAL A 26 6.11 -13.07 -12.62
N ARG A 27 5.71 -13.56 -11.45
CA ARG A 27 4.92 -14.80 -11.32
C ARG A 27 3.56 -14.67 -12.00
N ARG A 28 2.82 -13.58 -11.78
CA ARG A 28 1.52 -13.36 -12.41
C ARG A 28 1.64 -13.18 -13.92
N ARG A 29 2.69 -12.48 -14.38
CA ARG A 29 2.97 -12.33 -15.81
C ARG A 29 3.27 -13.67 -16.48
N ARG A 30 4.11 -14.51 -15.87
CA ARG A 30 4.41 -15.88 -16.35
C ARG A 30 3.14 -16.74 -16.45
N ARG A 31 2.21 -16.57 -15.51
CA ARG A 31 0.90 -17.25 -15.50
C ARG A 31 -0.14 -16.62 -16.42
N LYS A 32 0.22 -15.56 -17.18
CA LYS A 32 -0.69 -14.79 -18.04
C LYS A 32 -1.91 -14.22 -17.30
N GLN A 33 -1.79 -14.01 -15.98
CA GLN A 33 -2.86 -13.45 -15.14
C GLN A 33 -2.93 -11.92 -15.22
N VAL A 34 -1.88 -11.28 -15.74
CA VAL A 34 -1.78 -9.84 -15.99
C VAL A 34 -1.13 -9.61 -17.36
N THR A 35 -1.50 -8.51 -17.99
CA THR A 35 -0.95 -8.07 -19.27
C THR A 35 0.50 -7.61 -19.12
N ALA A 36 1.24 -7.52 -20.23
CA ALA A 36 2.59 -6.96 -20.23
C ALA A 36 2.60 -5.48 -19.80
N LEU A 37 1.57 -4.72 -20.19
CA LEU A 37 1.44 -3.31 -19.85
C LEU A 37 1.19 -3.10 -18.36
N GLU A 38 0.27 -3.86 -17.76
CA GLU A 38 0.01 -3.81 -16.31
C GLU A 38 1.24 -4.22 -15.50
N ALA A 39 1.91 -5.30 -15.91
CA ALA A 39 3.15 -5.75 -15.27
C ALA A 39 4.23 -4.67 -15.33
N ARG A 40 4.41 -4.02 -16.49
CA ARG A 40 5.38 -2.91 -16.65
C ARG A 40 5.04 -1.73 -15.75
N ARG A 41 3.77 -1.28 -15.74
CA ARG A 41 3.33 -0.15 -14.90
C ARG A 41 3.56 -0.43 -13.41
N ALA A 42 3.13 -1.60 -12.93
CA ALA A 42 3.34 -2.00 -11.54
C ALA A 42 4.83 -2.11 -11.19
N PHE A 43 5.66 -2.61 -12.12
CA PHE A 43 7.09 -2.73 -11.90
C PHE A 43 7.77 -1.36 -11.78
N THR A 44 7.45 -0.44 -12.70
CA THR A 44 7.94 0.94 -12.66
C THR A 44 7.50 1.66 -11.39
N ALA A 45 6.24 1.49 -10.96
CA ALA A 45 5.74 2.12 -9.75
C ALA A 45 6.51 1.67 -8.49
N ILE A 46 6.77 0.35 -8.36
CA ILE A 46 7.56 -0.19 -7.25
C ILE A 46 9.02 0.28 -7.28
N GLU A 47 9.58 0.56 -8.47
CA GLU A 47 10.93 1.13 -8.59
C GLU A 47 11.00 2.63 -8.29
N SER A 48 9.89 3.34 -8.45
CA SER A 48 9.78 4.76 -8.13
C SER A 48 9.32 5.04 -6.70
N ASP A 49 8.92 4.01 -5.94
CA ASP A 49 8.56 4.19 -4.54
C ASP A 49 9.80 4.51 -3.71
N ASP A 50 9.65 5.50 -2.83
CA ASP A 50 10.64 5.74 -1.79
C ASP A 50 10.70 4.53 -0.84
N ASP A 51 11.82 4.37 -0.11
CA ASP A 51 12.01 3.37 0.97
C ASP A 51 11.00 3.51 2.16
N ASP A 52 9.96 4.32 1.97
CA ASP A 52 8.90 4.64 2.91
C ASP A 52 7.77 3.58 2.90
N LEU A 53 7.31 3.24 4.10
CA LEU A 53 6.26 2.23 4.30
C LEU A 53 4.91 2.67 3.72
N GLU A 54 4.55 3.94 3.88
CA GLU A 54 3.27 4.47 3.40
C GLU A 54 3.21 4.41 1.87
N ALA A 55 4.27 4.91 1.22
CA ALA A 55 4.40 4.89 -0.24
C ALA A 55 4.28 3.47 -0.81
N GLN A 56 5.02 2.50 -0.25
CA GLN A 56 4.99 1.12 -0.75
C GLN A 56 3.63 0.45 -0.54
N ILE A 57 2.97 0.67 0.60
CA ILE A 57 1.61 0.15 0.82
C ILE A 57 0.63 0.79 -0.18
N GLY A 58 0.66 2.10 -0.35
CA GLY A 58 -0.22 2.82 -1.26
C GLY A 58 -0.03 2.36 -2.72
N THR A 59 1.21 2.15 -3.15
CA THR A 59 1.51 1.58 -4.47
C THR A 59 1.01 0.14 -4.59
N ILE A 60 1.15 -0.71 -3.58
CA ILE A 60 0.56 -2.06 -3.64
C ILE A 60 -0.97 -1.99 -3.79
N LEU A 61 -1.61 -1.08 -3.07
CA LEU A 61 -3.06 -0.87 -3.12
C LEU A 61 -3.55 -0.25 -4.44
N SER A 62 -2.69 0.49 -5.16
CA SER A 62 -3.03 1.07 -6.47
C SER A 62 -3.07 0.04 -7.60
N TYR A 63 -2.48 -1.15 -7.39
CA TYR A 63 -2.49 -2.26 -8.34
C TYR A 63 -3.19 -3.52 -7.77
N PRO A 64 -4.48 -3.46 -7.40
CA PRO A 64 -5.18 -4.56 -6.75
C PRO A 64 -5.30 -5.81 -7.65
N HIS A 65 -5.33 -5.62 -8.97
CA HIS A 65 -5.33 -6.73 -9.94
C HIS A 65 -3.99 -7.48 -10.00
N VAL A 66 -2.89 -6.83 -9.58
CA VAL A 66 -1.53 -7.41 -9.59
C VAL A 66 -1.20 -8.03 -8.24
N PHE A 67 -1.49 -7.33 -7.14
CA PHE A 67 -1.06 -7.78 -5.81
C PHE A 67 -2.19 -8.40 -4.98
N GLY A 68 -3.44 -8.14 -5.32
CA GLY A 68 -4.59 -8.44 -4.46
C GLY A 68 -4.78 -7.37 -3.37
N ARG A 69 -5.81 -7.54 -2.54
CA ARG A 69 -6.14 -6.58 -1.48
C ARG A 69 -5.37 -6.79 -0.17
N GLN A 70 -4.74 -7.95 -0.01
CA GLN A 70 -4.01 -8.32 1.20
C GLN A 70 -2.56 -7.82 1.14
N TYR A 71 -2.39 -6.50 1.14
CA TYR A 71 -1.08 -5.85 1.00
C TYR A 71 -0.05 -6.31 2.06
N TRP A 72 -0.50 -6.68 3.26
CA TRP A 72 0.35 -7.23 4.33
C TRP A 72 1.07 -8.54 3.95
N THR A 73 0.62 -9.24 2.90
CA THR A 73 1.29 -10.44 2.37
C THR A 73 2.49 -10.11 1.48
N VAL A 74 2.54 -8.88 0.98
CA VAL A 74 3.59 -8.34 0.11
C VAL A 74 4.61 -7.56 0.93
N VAL A 75 4.16 -6.68 1.84
CA VAL A 75 5.01 -5.86 2.70
C VAL A 75 5.84 -6.75 3.63
N ARG A 76 7.15 -6.50 3.68
CA ARG A 76 8.11 -7.27 4.47
C ARG A 76 8.62 -6.45 5.64
N GLY A 77 8.71 -7.10 6.79
CA GLY A 77 9.05 -6.45 8.04
C GLY A 77 8.67 -7.31 9.24
N ALA A 78 8.57 -6.66 10.40
CA ALA A 78 8.11 -7.26 11.64
C ALA A 78 7.44 -6.22 12.53
N SER A 79 6.53 -6.66 13.39
CA SER A 79 5.99 -5.83 14.48
C SER A 79 6.88 -5.96 15.72
N ILE A 80 6.91 -4.92 16.54
CA ILE A 80 7.59 -4.90 17.83
C ILE A 80 6.53 -5.06 18.94
N GLY A 81 6.73 -6.02 19.84
CA GLY A 81 5.82 -6.24 20.98
C GLY A 81 4.69 -7.24 20.66
N PRO A 82 3.57 -7.20 21.41
CA PRO A 82 2.58 -8.29 21.40
C PRO A 82 1.61 -8.27 20.21
N VAL A 83 1.68 -7.26 19.34
CA VAL A 83 0.73 -7.07 18.24
C VAL A 83 1.17 -7.88 17.03
N LEU A 84 0.25 -8.58 16.38
CA LEU A 84 0.53 -9.30 15.14
C LEU A 84 0.91 -8.32 14.02
N TRP A 85 1.82 -8.74 13.14
CA TRP A 85 2.31 -7.91 12.03
C TRP A 85 1.19 -7.31 11.18
N ARG A 86 0.19 -8.13 10.85
CA ARG A 86 -0.98 -7.71 10.09
C ARG A 86 -1.73 -6.58 10.81
N ASP A 87 -2.05 -6.77 12.08
CA ASP A 87 -2.85 -5.82 12.85
C ASP A 87 -2.11 -4.49 13.05
N ALA A 88 -0.78 -4.54 13.17
CA ALA A 88 0.07 -3.35 13.19
C ALA A 88 -0.02 -2.59 11.85
N LEU A 89 0.09 -3.28 10.72
CA LEU A 89 -0.06 -2.66 9.39
C LEU A 89 -1.47 -2.13 9.13
N GLU A 90 -2.52 -2.81 9.59
CA GLU A 90 -3.90 -2.34 9.48
C GLU A 90 -4.13 -1.09 10.33
N SER A 91 -3.57 -1.05 11.54
CA SER A 91 -3.63 0.13 12.42
C SER A 91 -2.87 1.31 11.81
N PHE A 92 -1.68 1.07 11.26
CA PHE A 92 -0.92 2.07 10.50
C PHE A 92 -1.74 2.69 9.37
N VAL A 93 -2.34 1.86 8.52
CA VAL A 93 -3.12 2.36 7.38
C VAL A 93 -4.35 3.13 7.84
N ARG A 94 -5.04 2.67 8.89
CA ARG A 94 -6.19 3.37 9.47
C ARG A 94 -5.78 4.76 9.98
N GLU A 95 -4.76 4.84 10.83
CA GLU A 95 -4.30 6.11 11.43
C GLU A 95 -3.81 7.09 10.36
N THR A 96 -3.06 6.61 9.36
CA THR A 96 -2.58 7.45 8.27
C THR A 96 -3.74 7.98 7.41
N ARG A 97 -4.75 7.16 7.11
CA ARG A 97 -5.95 7.62 6.40
C ARG A 97 -6.81 8.57 7.21
N GLU A 98 -6.94 8.37 8.52
CA GLU A 98 -7.64 9.31 9.40
C GLU A 98 -6.97 10.69 9.39
N LYS A 99 -5.63 10.72 9.34
CA LYS A 99 -4.85 11.95 9.30
C LYS A 99 -4.83 12.63 7.92
N ASN A 100 -4.63 11.86 6.86
CA ASN A 100 -4.30 12.38 5.52
C ASN A 100 -5.44 12.20 4.49
N GLY A 101 -6.49 11.44 4.82
CA GLY A 101 -7.59 11.05 3.93
C GLY A 101 -7.29 9.85 3.03
N ALA A 102 -6.04 9.65 2.62
CA ALA A 102 -5.55 8.51 1.84
C ALA A 102 -4.07 8.25 2.14
N LEU A 103 -3.55 7.08 1.78
CA LEU A 103 -2.10 6.84 1.78
C LEU A 103 -1.45 7.54 0.58
N ARG A 104 -0.17 7.88 0.71
CA ARG A 104 0.69 8.25 -0.42
C ARG A 104 0.59 7.22 -1.54
N ASN A 105 0.37 7.67 -2.78
CA ASN A 105 0.18 6.83 -3.98
C ASN A 105 -1.09 5.95 -4.01
N GLU A 106 -1.88 5.91 -2.95
CA GLU A 106 -3.18 5.24 -3.00
C GLU A 106 -4.10 6.03 -3.94
N PRO A 107 -4.79 5.36 -4.89
CA PRO A 107 -5.79 6.03 -5.70
C PRO A 107 -6.86 6.56 -4.75
N ILE A 108 -6.97 7.89 -4.66
CA ILE A 108 -8.06 8.52 -3.93
C ILE A 108 -9.34 7.92 -4.51
N PRO A 109 -10.28 7.43 -3.68
CA PRO A 109 -11.58 7.04 -4.19
C PRO A 109 -12.11 8.28 -4.94
N VAL A 110 -12.21 8.15 -6.27
CA VAL A 110 -12.86 9.15 -7.09
C VAL A 110 -14.32 9.06 -6.70
N TYR A 111 -14.66 9.75 -5.62
CA TYR A 111 -16.00 10.16 -5.35
C TYR A 111 -16.42 10.87 -6.63
N ALA A 112 -17.36 10.28 -7.38
CA ALA A 112 -18.01 11.01 -8.45
C ALA A 112 -18.41 12.39 -7.90
N GLU A 113 -18.36 13.44 -8.70
CA GLU A 113 -18.65 14.82 -8.24
C GLU A 113 -19.98 14.94 -7.48
N ASN A 114 -20.91 13.98 -7.67
CA ASN A 114 -22.20 13.90 -6.98
C ASN A 114 -22.33 12.72 -6.00
N SER A 115 -21.25 12.03 -5.64
CA SER A 115 -21.34 10.87 -4.74
C SER A 115 -21.53 11.31 -3.29
N LEU A 116 -22.35 10.55 -2.56
CA LEU A 116 -22.67 10.78 -1.15
C LEU A 116 -21.43 11.01 -0.28
N ALA A 117 -20.32 10.35 -0.61
CA ALA A 117 -19.09 10.46 0.17
C ALA A 117 -18.28 11.74 -0.11
N MET A 118 -18.48 12.43 -1.25
CA MET A 118 -17.99 13.81 -1.43
C MET A 118 -18.79 14.77 -0.53
N PHE A 119 -20.12 14.65 -0.54
CA PHE A 119 -21.01 15.46 0.31
C PHE A 119 -20.72 15.30 1.80
N LEU A 120 -20.50 14.06 2.27
CA LEU A 120 -20.18 13.80 3.67
C LEU A 120 -18.80 14.36 4.08
N ARG A 121 -17.83 14.39 3.16
CA ARG A 121 -16.50 14.98 3.41
C ARG A 121 -16.58 16.49 3.57
N ASP A 122 -17.36 17.18 2.75
CA ASP A 122 -17.50 18.63 2.83
C ASP A 122 -18.39 19.06 3.99
N ALA A 123 -19.42 18.27 4.33
CA ALA A 123 -20.23 18.48 5.53
C ALA A 123 -19.43 18.37 6.84
N ALA A 124 -18.38 17.55 6.87
CA ALA A 124 -17.51 17.39 8.04
C ALA A 124 -16.46 18.51 8.21
N LYS A 125 -16.36 19.45 7.26
CA LYS A 125 -15.45 20.60 7.31
C LYS A 125 -16.14 21.91 7.75
N ASN A 126 -17.47 21.89 7.86
CA ASN A 126 -18.28 22.98 8.45
C ASN A 126 -18.62 22.64 9.90
#